data_AF-A0A2N7F8H8-F1
#
_entry.id   AF-A0A2N7F8H8-F1
#
_cell.length_a   1.000
_cell.length_b   1.000
_cell.length_c   1.000
_cell.angle_alpha   90.00
_cell.angle_beta   90.00
_cell.angle_gamma   90.00
#
_symmetry.space_group_name_H-M   'P 1'
#
loop_
_entity.id
_entity.type
_entity.pdbx_description
1 polymer ?
#
loop_
_entity_poly.entity_id
_entity_poly.type
_entity_poly.pdbx_seq_one_letter_code
_entity_poly.pdbx_strand_id
1 'polypeptide(L)'
;MKYSSYCKTALAAVLFIITPLNSFALDSVQCFMKNENIILTFDNDIISSFELSTKSKSKFSQNTNSGTTKLILNINQFPAVINLSPANKAWTITSTCTIKPFRQKE
;
A
#
# COMPACT_ATOMS: atom_id res chain seq x y z
N MET A 1 56.68 0.49 -11.03
CA MET A 1 55.77 0.63 -9.87
C MET A 1 54.83 1.80 -10.13
N LYS A 2 53.60 1.52 -10.58
CA LYS A 2 52.52 2.52 -10.68
C LYS A 2 51.23 1.83 -10.22
N TYR A 3 50.78 2.22 -9.04
CA TYR A 3 49.49 1.84 -8.47
C TYR A 3 48.38 2.50 -9.30
N SER A 4 47.39 1.72 -9.72
CA SER A 4 46.03 2.23 -9.86
C SER A 4 45.05 1.06 -9.78
N SER A 5 44.64 0.76 -8.55
CA SER A 5 43.45 -0.04 -8.26
C SER A 5 42.23 0.76 -8.70
N TYR A 6 41.70 0.50 -9.90
CA TYR A 6 40.32 0.88 -10.20
C TYR A 6 39.40 -0.29 -9.85
N CYS A 7 38.83 -0.15 -8.66
CA CYS A 7 37.80 -1.00 -8.10
C CYS A 7 36.61 -1.18 -9.04
N LYS A 8 36.22 -2.45 -9.20
CA LYS A 8 34.86 -2.98 -9.34
C LYS A 8 33.74 -1.92 -9.33
N THR A 9 33.07 -1.78 -10.46
CA THR A 9 31.64 -1.44 -10.47
C THR A 9 30.93 -2.48 -11.32
N ALA A 10 30.44 -3.51 -10.64
CA ALA A 10 29.50 -4.47 -11.19
C ALA A 10 28.17 -3.75 -11.43
N LEU A 11 27.87 -3.44 -12.69
CA LEU A 11 26.53 -3.02 -13.07
C LEU A 11 25.67 -4.27 -13.19
N ALA A 12 25.17 -4.76 -12.06
CA ALA A 12 24.10 -5.74 -12.05
C ALA A 12 22.85 -5.03 -12.60
N ALA A 13 22.61 -5.18 -13.89
CA ALA A 13 21.32 -4.88 -14.50
C ALA A 13 20.30 -5.88 -13.91
N VAL A 14 19.77 -5.55 -12.73
CA VAL A 14 18.63 -6.26 -12.17
C VAL A 14 17.44 -5.93 -13.06
N LEU A 15 17.22 -6.86 -13.99
CA LEU A 15 15.97 -7.22 -14.63
C LEU A 15 14.77 -6.56 -13.92
N PHE A 16 14.31 -5.42 -14.45
CA PHE A 16 12.97 -4.94 -14.17
C PHE A 16 12.01 -5.92 -14.82
N ILE A 17 11.69 -7.00 -14.09
CA ILE A 17 10.53 -7.82 -14.40
C ILE A 17 9.34 -6.90 -14.14
N ILE A 18 8.86 -6.26 -15.20
CA ILE A 18 7.57 -5.59 -15.25
C ILE A 18 6.54 -6.72 -15.15
N THR A 19 6.29 -7.20 -13.93
CA THR A 19 5.01 -7.83 -13.66
C THR A 19 3.96 -6.72 -13.77
N PRO A 20 2.82 -6.96 -14.44
CA PRO A 20 1.73 -6.00 -14.40
C PRO A 20 1.23 -5.95 -12.95
N LEU A 21 1.80 -5.04 -12.17
CA LEU A 21 1.28 -4.67 -10.87
C LEU A 21 -0.14 -4.16 -11.12
N ASN A 22 -1.13 -4.94 -10.73
CA ASN A 22 -2.53 -4.52 -10.62
C ASN A 22 -2.66 -3.46 -9.50
N SER A 23 -1.97 -2.34 -9.67
CA SER A 23 -1.98 -1.18 -8.79
C SER A 23 -3.22 -0.37 -9.15
N PHE A 24 -4.34 -0.70 -8.51
CA PHE A 24 -5.50 0.18 -8.50
C PHE A 24 -5.23 1.26 -7.46
N ALA A 25 -4.80 2.42 -7.94
CA ALA A 25 -4.59 3.59 -7.10
C ALA A 25 -5.92 4.34 -6.92
N LEU A 26 -6.25 4.64 -5.68
CA LEU A 26 -6.89 5.92 -5.37
C LEU A 26 -5.76 6.95 -5.37
N ASP A 27 -6.00 8.21 -5.77
CA ASP A 27 -4.92 9.21 -5.91
C ASP A 27 -3.99 9.31 -4.68
N SER A 28 -4.48 8.96 -3.48
CA SER A 28 -3.72 8.94 -2.22
C SER A 28 -3.47 7.56 -1.60
N VAL A 29 -3.98 6.46 -2.19
CA VAL A 29 -3.80 5.09 -1.67
C VAL A 29 -3.39 4.12 -2.78
N GLN A 30 -2.22 3.52 -2.60
CA GLN A 30 -1.74 2.43 -3.45
C GLN A 30 -1.89 1.10 -2.72
N CYS A 31 -2.26 0.06 -3.46
CA CYS A 31 -2.34 -1.30 -2.97
C CYS A 31 -1.37 -2.18 -3.77
N PHE A 32 -0.58 -3.00 -3.07
CA PHE A 32 0.34 -3.96 -3.69
C PHE A 32 0.30 -5.32 -2.98
N MET A 33 0.35 -6.43 -3.75
CA MET A 33 0.40 -7.79 -3.22
C MET A 33 1.82 -8.36 -3.25
N LYS A 34 2.28 -8.94 -2.14
CA LYS A 34 3.56 -9.63 -2.05
C LYS A 34 3.49 -10.77 -1.04
N ASN A 35 3.79 -12.00 -1.47
CA ASN A 35 3.91 -13.19 -0.62
C ASN A 35 2.80 -13.29 0.43
N GLU A 36 1.54 -13.37 -0.03
CA GLU A 36 0.32 -13.45 0.81
C GLU A 36 0.05 -12.24 1.72
N ASN A 37 0.79 -11.15 1.55
CA ASN A 37 0.52 -9.89 2.22
C ASN A 37 0.04 -8.86 1.21
N ILE A 38 -0.84 -7.98 1.69
CA ILE A 38 -1.24 -6.77 1.00
C ILE A 38 -0.57 -5.59 1.71
N ILE A 39 0.15 -4.79 0.93
CA ILE A 39 0.80 -3.56 1.36
C ILE A 39 -0.04 -2.40 0.87
N LEU A 40 -0.58 -1.64 1.81
CA LEU A 40 -1.28 -0.39 1.55
C LEU A 40 -0.30 0.76 1.79
N THR A 41 -0.14 1.63 0.80
CA THR A 41 0.70 2.81 0.89
C THR A 41 -0.18 4.04 0.81
N PHE A 42 -0.04 4.93 1.78
CA PHE A 42 -0.80 6.15 1.92
C PHE A 42 0.11 7.35 1.67
N ASP A 43 -0.33 8.26 0.81
CA ASP A 43 0.24 9.59 0.70
C ASP A 43 -0.38 10.48 1.80
N ASN A 44 0.42 10.76 2.81
CA ASN A 44 -0.03 11.49 3.98
C ASN A 44 0.00 13.02 3.79
N ASP A 45 0.54 13.51 2.66
CA ASP A 45 0.40 14.92 2.31
C ASP A 45 -1.07 15.23 1.92
N ILE A 46 -1.83 14.19 1.55
CA ILE A 46 -3.26 14.27 1.20
C ILE A 46 -4.14 13.72 2.34
N ILE A 47 -3.68 12.69 3.06
CA ILE A 47 -4.42 12.00 4.12
C ILE A 47 -3.91 12.42 5.50
N SER A 48 -4.78 12.96 6.35
CA SER A 48 -4.44 13.35 7.73
C SER A 48 -4.73 12.28 8.78
N SER A 49 -5.63 11.35 8.47
CA SER A 49 -5.83 10.13 9.26
C SER A 49 -6.54 9.05 8.47
N PHE A 50 -6.42 7.82 8.92
CA PHE A 50 -7.17 6.69 8.38
C PHE A 50 -7.63 5.74 9.47
N GLU A 51 -8.78 5.11 9.23
CA GLU A 51 -9.27 3.97 9.99
C GLU A 51 -9.42 2.76 9.05
N LEU A 52 -8.83 1.64 9.43
CA LEU A 52 -8.95 0.36 8.75
C LEU A 52 -9.74 -0.62 9.62
N SER A 53 -10.80 -1.19 9.05
CA SER A 53 -11.55 -2.31 9.62
C SER A 53 -11.35 -3.57 8.77
N THR A 54 -10.89 -4.66 9.37
CA THR A 54 -10.67 -5.94 8.69
C THR A 54 -11.91 -6.83 8.72
N LYS A 55 -11.91 -7.94 7.96
CA LYS A 55 -13.03 -8.90 7.96
C LYS A 55 -13.29 -9.55 9.32
N SER A 56 -12.25 -9.64 10.17
CA SER A 56 -12.32 -10.15 11.54
C SER A 56 -12.88 -9.12 12.52
N LYS A 57 -13.28 -7.94 12.03
CA LYS A 57 -13.74 -6.78 12.80
C LYS A 57 -12.66 -6.13 13.67
N SER A 58 -11.38 -6.50 13.49
CA SER A 58 -10.28 -5.74 14.08
C SER A 58 -10.23 -4.36 13.43
N LYS A 59 -10.09 -3.33 14.26
CA LYS A 59 -10.00 -1.94 13.85
C LYS A 59 -8.64 -1.37 14.18
N PHE A 60 -8.10 -0.60 13.27
CA PHE A 60 -6.85 0.12 13.42
C PHE A 60 -7.06 1.57 12.98
N SER A 61 -6.72 2.53 13.83
CA SER A 61 -6.86 3.95 13.54
C SER A 61 -5.52 4.64 13.75
N GLN A 62 -5.14 5.49 12.81
CA GLN A 62 -3.88 6.19 12.84
C GLN A 62 -4.03 7.61 12.29
N ASN A 63 -3.47 8.56 13.02
CA ASN A 63 -3.21 9.91 12.52
C ASN A 63 -1.91 9.90 11.72
N THR A 64 -1.90 10.62 10.62
CA THR A 64 -0.78 10.70 9.69
C THR A 64 -0.30 12.14 9.59
N ASN A 65 1.02 12.31 9.58
CA ASN A 65 1.70 13.56 9.24
C ASN A 65 2.33 13.40 7.85
N SER A 66 2.93 14.46 7.31
CA SER A 66 3.54 14.48 5.97
C SER A 66 4.41 13.26 5.64
N GLY A 67 4.50 12.96 4.34
CA GLY A 67 5.25 11.85 3.80
C GLY A 67 4.38 10.61 3.51
N THR A 68 4.89 9.43 3.83
CA THR A 68 4.28 8.16 3.36
C THR A 68 4.14 7.15 4.49
N THR A 69 2.93 6.61 4.66
CA THR A 69 2.67 5.48 5.56
C THR A 69 2.54 4.19 4.77
N LYS A 70 3.13 3.10 5.28
CA LYS A 70 2.94 1.74 4.74
C LYS A 70 2.32 0.85 5.80
N LEU A 71 1.22 0.19 5.44
CA LEU A 71 0.54 -0.79 6.26
C LEU A 71 0.60 -2.15 5.58
N ILE A 72 1.12 -3.15 6.29
CA ILE A 72 1.25 -4.52 5.78
C ILE A 72 0.24 -5.39 6.52
N LEU A 73 -0.63 -6.05 5.77
CA LEU A 73 -1.69 -6.89 6.29
C LEU A 73 -1.63 -8.25 5.62
N ASN A 74 -1.89 -9.30 6.40
CA ASN A 74 -2.06 -10.62 5.82
C ASN A 74 -3.31 -10.65 4.92
N ILE A 75 -3.25 -11.32 3.77
CA ILE A 75 -4.37 -11.45 2.83
C ILE A 75 -5.63 -12.03 3.47
N ASN A 76 -5.48 -12.82 4.54
CA ASN A 76 -6.58 -13.37 5.31
C ASN A 76 -7.38 -12.31 6.08
N GLN A 77 -6.91 -11.07 6.22
CA GLN A 77 -7.65 -9.98 6.87
C GLN A 77 -8.66 -9.30 5.93
N PHE A 78 -8.67 -9.67 4.65
CA PHE A 78 -9.50 -9.06 3.62
C PHE A 78 -10.81 -9.85 3.34
N PRO A 79 -11.92 -9.18 2.94
CA PRO A 79 -12.00 -7.76 2.59
C PRO A 79 -11.85 -6.84 3.80
N ALA A 80 -11.17 -5.73 3.60
CA ALA A 80 -10.99 -4.69 4.60
C ALA A 80 -11.67 -3.40 4.12
N VAL A 81 -12.18 -2.61 5.05
CA VAL A 81 -12.79 -1.30 4.80
C VAL A 81 -11.83 -0.25 5.33
N ILE A 82 -11.49 0.73 4.51
CA ILE A 82 -10.67 1.86 4.90
C ILE A 82 -11.45 3.17 4.78
N ASN A 83 -11.40 3.98 5.83
CA ASN A 83 -11.94 5.33 5.89
C ASN A 83 -10.76 6.30 5.92
N LEU A 84 -10.76 7.29 5.03
CA LEU A 84 -9.69 8.27 4.93
C LEU A 84 -10.23 9.66 5.26
N SER A 85 -9.50 10.40 6.08
CA SER A 85 -9.75 11.82 6.36
C SER A 85 -8.76 12.69 5.57
N PRO A 86 -9.18 13.85 5.02
CA PRO A 86 -10.49 14.50 5.17
C PRO A 86 -11.56 14.04 4.18
N ALA A 87 -11.25 13.12 3.27
CA ALA A 87 -12.18 12.70 2.21
C ALA A 87 -13.52 12.13 2.76
N ASN A 88 -13.53 11.62 4.00
CA ASN A 88 -14.68 11.04 4.70
C ASN A 88 -15.41 9.97 3.87
N LYS A 89 -14.66 9.28 2.99
CA LYS A 89 -15.16 8.20 2.14
C LYS A 89 -14.59 6.87 2.59
N ALA A 90 -15.47 5.88 2.62
CA ALA A 90 -15.16 4.50 2.92
C ALA A 90 -14.86 3.73 1.61
N TRP A 91 -13.81 2.92 1.63
CA TRP A 91 -13.39 2.10 0.50
C TRP A 91 -13.22 0.65 0.93
N THR A 92 -13.77 -0.29 0.17
CA THR A 92 -13.49 -1.71 0.33
C THR A 92 -12.23 -2.07 -0.44
N ILE A 93 -11.26 -2.66 0.25
CA ILE A 93 -10.10 -3.29 -0.33
C ILE A 93 -10.34 -4.80 -0.29
N THR A 94 -10.19 -5.45 -1.44
CA THR A 94 -10.37 -6.90 -1.58
C THR A 94 -9.04 -7.64 -1.42
N SER A 95 -9.10 -8.96 -1.26
CA SER A 95 -7.90 -9.82 -1.23
C SER A 95 -7.12 -9.83 -2.55
N THR A 96 -7.72 -9.39 -3.65
CA THR A 96 -7.06 -9.18 -4.95
C THR A 96 -6.53 -7.76 -5.11
N CYS A 97 -6.46 -7.00 -4.02
CA CYS A 97 -5.92 -5.64 -4.00
C CYS A 97 -6.71 -4.66 -4.88
N THR A 98 -7.99 -4.98 -5.11
CA THR A 98 -8.93 -4.08 -5.80
C THR A 98 -9.58 -3.16 -4.77
N ILE A 99 -9.50 -1.86 -5.01
CA ILE A 99 -10.11 -0.81 -4.19
C ILE A 99 -11.42 -0.38 -4.85
N LYS A 100 -12.53 -0.41 -4.10
CA LYS A 100 -13.87 -0.03 -4.58
C LYS A 100 -14.56 0.85 -3.54
N PRO A 101 -15.47 1.75 -3.92
CA PRO A 101 -16.31 2.46 -2.95
C PRO A 101 -17.03 1.46 -2.04
N PHE A 102 -17.00 1.69 -0.74
CA PHE A 102 -17.73 0.86 0.21
C PHE A 102 -19.23 1.07 -0.01
N ARG A 103 -19.94 0.00 -0.36
CA ARG A 103 -21.41 -0.02 -0.41
C ARG A 103 -21.90 -0.70 0.85
N GLN A 104 -22.59 0.04 1.72
CA GLN A 104 -23.40 -0.59 2.74
C GLN A 104 -24.52 -1.35 2.03
N LYS A 105 -24.68 -2.65 2.32
CA LYS A 105 -25.90 -3.35 1.93
C LYS A 105 -27.02 -2.75 2.77
N GLU A 106 -28.04 -2.21 2.09
CA GLU A 106 -29.32 -1.81 2.69
C GLU A 106 -29.98 -2.99 3.42
#